data_AF-A0A2W6SB93-F1
#
_entry.id   AF-A0A2W6SB93-F1
#
_cell.length_a   1.000
_cell.length_b   1.000
_cell.length_c   1.000
_cell.angle_alpha   90.00
_cell.angle_beta   90.00
_cell.angle_gamma   90.00
#
_symmetry.space_group_name_H-M   'P 1'
#
loop_
_entity.id
_entity.type
_entity.pdbx_description
1 polymer ?
#
loop_
_entity_poly.entity_id
_entity_poly.type
_entity_poly.pdbx_seq_one_letter_code
_entity_poly.pdbx_strand_id
1 'polypeptide(L)'
;MNPVLADVIGLAGSALMVVAYAYSNMARKVDFLLFNLLNLVGSLLLIVSLLVHFNLASMLLEIVWSIIAALGLAKVWVQRSKAGAKS
;
A
#
# COMPACT_ATOMS: atom_id res chain seq x y z
N MET A 1 -20.25 1.93 -8.69
CA MET A 1 -19.13 1.50 -9.56
C MET A 1 -19.56 0.24 -10.30
N ASN A 2 -19.18 0.07 -11.57
CA ASN A 2 -19.47 -1.14 -12.34
C ASN A 2 -18.69 -2.33 -11.74
N PRO A 3 -19.29 -3.53 -11.52
CA PRO A 3 -18.59 -4.71 -11.00
C PRO A 3 -17.31 -5.07 -11.75
N VAL A 4 -17.32 -5.03 -13.08
CA VAL A 4 -16.13 -5.33 -13.90
C VAL A 4 -15.00 -4.33 -13.63
N LEU A 5 -15.35 -3.05 -13.44
CA LEU A 5 -14.37 -2.03 -13.07
C LEU A 5 -13.83 -2.26 -11.66
N ALA A 6 -14.66 -2.74 -10.73
CA ALA A 6 -14.24 -3.12 -9.38
C ALA A 6 -13.21 -4.25 -9.44
N ASP A 7 -13.46 -5.31 -10.21
CA ASP A 7 -12.53 -6.42 -10.41
C ASP A 7 -11.18 -5.96 -10.99
N VAL A 8 -11.20 -5.07 -12.00
CA VAL A 8 -9.96 -4.51 -12.58
C VAL A 8 -9.19 -3.70 -11.54
N ILE A 9 -9.87 -2.89 -10.73
CA ILE A 9 -9.25 -2.12 -9.64
C ILE A 9 -8.66 -3.06 -8.59
N GLY A 10 -9.40 -4.09 -8.20
CA GLY A 10 -8.94 -5.11 -7.25
C GLY A 10 -7.69 -5.84 -7.76
N LEU A 11 -7.70 -6.30 -9.01
CA LEU A 11 -6.55 -6.95 -9.65
C LEU A 11 -5.33 -6.03 -9.73
N ALA A 12 -5.53 -4.76 -10.08
CA ALA A 12 -4.45 -3.77 -10.09
C ALA A 12 -3.87 -3.57 -8.67
N GLY A 13 -4.73 -3.47 -7.65
CA GLY A 13 -4.32 -3.38 -6.25
C GLY A 13 -3.53 -4.60 -5.78
N SER A 14 -4.02 -5.82 -6.07
CA SER A 14 -3.31 -7.08 -5.79
C SER A 14 -1.95 -7.13 -6.48
N ALA A 15 -1.86 -6.73 -7.75
CA ALA A 15 -0.60 -6.71 -8.49
C ALA A 15 0.43 -5.78 -7.83
N LEU A 16 0.02 -4.58 -7.40
CA LEU A 16 0.91 -3.65 -6.69
C LEU A 16 1.42 -4.23 -5.36
N MET A 17 0.54 -4.86 -4.58
CA MET A 17 0.90 -5.50 -3.31
C MET A 17 1.91 -6.64 -3.53
N VAL A 18 1.66 -7.51 -4.51
CA VAL A 18 2.57 -8.62 -4.87
C VAL A 18 3.90 -8.09 -5.37
N VAL A 19 3.92 -7.05 -6.22
CA VAL A 19 5.15 -6.41 -6.69
C VAL A 19 5.93 -5.79 -5.54
N ALA A 20 5.27 -5.11 -4.60
CA ALA A 20 5.91 -4.54 -3.42
C ALA A 20 6.58 -5.64 -2.55
N TYR A 21 5.88 -6.75 -2.33
CA TYR A 21 6.39 -7.89 -1.57
C TYR A 21 7.54 -8.60 -2.30
N ALA A 22 7.41 -8.83 -3.61
CA ALA A 22 8.48 -9.42 -4.42
C ALA A 22 9.73 -8.52 -4.39
N TYR A 23 9.55 -7.20 -4.56
CA TYR A 23 10.62 -6.22 -4.44
C TYR A 23 11.31 -6.30 -3.07
N SER A 24 10.57 -6.37 -1.96
CA SER A 24 11.17 -6.43 -0.63
C SER A 24 11.99 -7.70 -0.39
N ASN A 25 11.64 -8.82 -1.05
CA ASN A 25 12.38 -10.08 -0.93
C ASN A 25 13.63 -10.12 -1.82
N MET A 26 13.61 -9.44 -2.96
CA MET A 26 14.71 -9.45 -3.93
C MET A 26 15.75 -8.34 -3.69
N ALA A 27 15.33 -7.22 -3.09
CA ALA A 27 16.20 -6.08 -2.88
C ALA A 27 17.23 -6.37 -1.79
N ARG A 28 18.53 -6.15 -2.09
CA ARG A 28 19.61 -6.16 -1.08
C ARG A 28 19.40 -5.12 0.02
N LYS A 29 18.78 -4.00 -0.35
CA LYS A 29 18.36 -2.92 0.55
C LYS A 29 17.02 -2.39 0.04
N VAL A 30 15.99 -2.52 0.85
CA VAL A 30 14.64 -2.07 0.51
C VAL A 30 14.56 -0.55 0.55
N ASP A 31 14.11 0.07 -0.53
CA ASP A 31 13.64 1.45 -0.50
C ASP A 31 12.32 1.50 0.26
N PHE A 32 12.41 1.99 1.49
CA PHE A 32 11.28 2.03 2.42
C PHE A 32 10.16 2.97 1.95
N LEU A 33 10.47 4.02 1.20
CA LEU A 33 9.46 4.93 0.66
C LEU A 33 8.70 4.22 -0.46
N LEU A 34 9.41 3.65 -1.43
CA LEU A 34 8.79 2.94 -2.56
C LEU A 34 7.94 1.76 -2.07
N PHE A 35 8.48 0.95 -1.15
CA PHE A 35 7.77 -0.21 -0.60
C PHE A 35 6.44 0.17 0.06
N ASN A 36 6.45 1.18 0.94
CA ASN A 36 5.23 1.59 1.62
C ASN A 36 4.27 2.34 0.68
N LEU A 37 4.76 3.07 -0.32
CA LEU A 37 3.90 3.73 -1.30
C LEU A 37 3.14 2.71 -2.15
N LEU A 38 3.82 1.67 -2.65
CA LEU A 38 3.18 0.60 -3.40
C LEU A 38 2.13 -0.14 -2.57
N ASN A 39 2.44 -0.48 -1.31
CA ASN A 39 1.47 -1.12 -0.42
C ASN A 39 0.28 -0.22 -0.09
N LEU A 40 0.49 1.09 0.13
CA LEU A 40 -0.61 2.00 0.41
C LEU A 40 -1.55 2.13 -0.80
N VAL A 41 -0.99 2.34 -2.00
CA VAL A 41 -1.81 2.43 -3.21
C VAL A 41 -2.53 1.11 -3.48
N GLY A 42 -1.83 -0.02 -3.36
CA GLY A 42 -2.41 -1.35 -3.58
C GLY A 42 -3.57 -1.66 -2.63
N SER A 43 -3.39 -1.43 -1.33
CA SER A 43 -4.42 -1.67 -0.32
C SER A 43 -5.62 -0.72 -0.46
N LEU A 44 -5.41 0.55 -0.82
CA LEU A 44 -6.52 1.48 -1.08
C LEU A 44 -7.36 1.06 -2.31
N LEU A 45 -6.72 0.57 -3.39
CA LEU A 45 -7.44 0.03 -4.54
C LEU A 45 -8.25 -1.22 -4.15
N LEU A 46 -7.68 -2.11 -3.34
CA LEU A 46 -8.39 -3.30 -2.86
C LEU A 46 -9.58 -2.93 -1.97
N ILE A 47 -9.44 -1.95 -1.07
CA ILE A 47 -10.56 -1.42 -0.28
C ILE A 47 -11.68 -0.93 -1.19
N VAL A 48 -11.36 -0.14 -2.24
CA VAL A 48 -12.35 0.34 -3.21
C VAL A 48 -13.08 -0.81 -3.92
N SER A 49 -12.36 -1.86 -4.33
CA SER A 49 -12.97 -3.07 -4.91
C SER A 49 -13.88 -3.79 -3.91
N LEU A 50 -13.44 -3.91 -2.66
CA LEU A 50 -14.17 -4.58 -1.58
C LEU A 50 -15.43 -3.83 -1.13
N LEU A 51 -15.57 -2.54 -1.45
CA LEU A 51 -16.85 -1.83 -1.25
C LEU A 51 -17.95 -2.33 -2.22
N VAL A 52 -17.58 -3.01 -3.31
CA VAL A 52 -18.52 -3.65 -4.26
C VAL A 52 -18.60 -5.15 -4.03
N HIS A 53 -17.46 -5.82 -3.90
CA HIS A 53 -17.35 -7.27 -3.67
C HIS A 53 -16.95 -7.54 -2.22
N PHE A 54 -17.87 -7.25 -1.30
CA PHE A 54 -17.53 -7.22 0.13
C PHE A 54 -17.10 -8.56 0.68
N ASN A 55 -15.93 -8.54 1.33
CA ASN A 55 -15.41 -9.63 2.15
C ASN A 55 -14.79 -9.02 3.41
N LEU A 56 -15.33 -9.35 4.58
CA LEU A 56 -14.90 -8.75 5.85
C LEU A 56 -13.44 -9.08 6.18
N ALA A 57 -13.01 -10.32 5.95
CA ALA A 57 -11.65 -10.75 6.26
C ALA A 57 -10.62 -10.01 5.38
N SER A 58 -10.89 -9.93 4.07
CA SER A 58 -10.06 -9.14 3.15
C SER A 58 -10.08 -7.65 3.50
N MET A 59 -11.24 -7.06 3.81
CA MET A 59 -11.34 -5.64 4.15
C MET A 59 -10.48 -5.29 5.37
N LEU A 60 -10.55 -6.10 6.44
CA LEU A 60 -9.73 -5.90 7.63
C LEU A 60 -8.23 -6.02 7.32
N LEU A 61 -7.83 -6.98 6.49
CA LEU A 61 -6.45 -7.14 6.06
C LEU A 61 -5.93 -5.89 5.33
N GLU A 62 -6.70 -5.36 4.37
CA GLU A 62 -6.29 -4.19 3.60
C GLU A 62 -6.24 -2.91 4.44
N ILE A 63 -7.14 -2.77 5.42
CA ILE A 63 -7.07 -1.67 6.39
C ILE A 63 -5.77 -1.75 7.19
N VAL A 64 -5.38 -2.94 7.65
CA VAL A 64 -4.11 -3.14 8.38
C VAL A 64 -2.91 -2.78 7.50
N TRP A 65 -2.88 -3.24 6.25
CA TRP A 65 -1.82 -2.88 5.30
C TRP A 65 -1.75 -1.38 5.04
N SER A 66 -2.90 -0.74 4.85
CA SER A 66 -3.00 0.71 4.67
C SER A 66 -2.40 1.47 5.85
N ILE A 67 -2.72 1.05 7.09
CA ILE A 67 -2.20 1.68 8.32
C ILE A 67 -0.69 1.50 8.43
N ILE A 68 -0.17 0.27 8.24
CA ILE A 68 1.26 -0.03 8.30
C ILE A 68 2.02 0.83 7.28
N ALA A 69 1.51 0.89 6.05
CA ALA A 69 2.10 1.67 4.97
C ALA A 69 2.09 3.18 5.27
N ALA A 70 0.97 3.70 5.78
CA ALA A 70 0.84 5.11 6.16
C ALA A 70 1.82 5.49 7.29
N LEU A 71 1.96 4.66 8.32
CA LEU A 71 2.94 4.86 9.38
C LEU A 71 4.38 4.82 8.85
N GLY A 72 4.66 3.91 7.91
CA GLY A 72 5.95 3.83 7.22
C GLY A 72 6.30 5.12 6.47
N LEU A 73 5.35 5.67 5.72
CA LEU A 73 5.52 6.94 5.00
C LEU A 73 5.65 8.14 5.94
N ALA A 74 4.85 8.21 7.00
CA ALA A 74 4.94 9.27 8.01
C ALA A 74 6.32 9.31 8.67
N LYS A 75 6.90 8.14 8.97
CA LYS A 75 8.25 8.00 9.52
C LYS A 75 9.33 8.56 8.57
N VAL A 76 9.18 8.38 7.26
CA VAL A 76 10.10 8.95 6.26
C VAL A 76 9.95 10.47 6.22
N TRP A 77 8.72 10.98 6.22
CA TRP A 77 8.46 12.41 6.19
C TRP A 77 9.09 13.14 7.39
N VAL A 78 8.89 12.62 8.61
CA VAL A 78 9.47 13.19 9.84
C VAL A 78 11.01 13.19 9.82
N GLN A 79 11.65 12.14 9.28
CA GLN A 79 13.11 12.07 9.18
C GLN A 79 13.68 13.14 8.23
N ARG A 80 13.00 13.38 7.11
CA ARG A 80 13.41 14.41 6.14
C ARG A 80 13.29 15.81 6.74
N SER A 81 12.22 16.09 7.49
CA SER A 81 12.04 17.37 8.19
C SER A 81 13.15 17.65 9.21
N LYS A 82 13.59 16.62 9.96
CA LYS A 82 14.69 16.76 10.93
C LYS A 82 16.06 16.96 10.27
N ALA A 83 16.28 16.42 9.08
CA ALA A 83 17.51 16.60 8.33
C ALA A 83 17.62 18.04 7.78
N GLY A 84 16.51 18.62 7.30
CA GLY A 84 16.49 20.01 6.84
C GLY A 84 16.65 21.05 7.96
N ALA A 85 16.25 20.73 9.20
CA ALA A 85 16.40 21.62 10.35
C ALA A 85 17.81 21.64 10.98
N LYS A 86 18.72 20.74 10.54
CA LYS A 86 20.12 20.66 11.00
C LYS A 86 21.14 21.14 9.96
N SER A 87 20.67 21.58 8.79
CA SER A 87 21.46 22.21 7.73
C SER A 87 21.39 23.73 7.84
#